data_AF-A0A950W769-F1
#
_entry.id   AF-A0A950W769-F1
#
_cell.length_a   1.000
_cell.length_b   1.000
_cell.length_c   1.000
_cell.angle_alpha   90.00
_cell.angle_beta   90.00
_cell.angle_gamma   90.00
#
_symmetry.space_group_name_H-M   'P 1'
#
loop_
_entity.id
_entity.type
_entity.pdbx_description
1 polymer ?
#
loop_
_entity_poly.entity_id
_entity_poly.type
_entity_poly.pdbx_seq_one_letter_code
_entity_poly.pdbx_strand_id
1 'polypeptide(L)'
;TSFGPSNTLIVHVSRDGIERLSELLWSFLTADDEAVPRRIGTGPYPESAFYASAGSYDLSHTCNTWTAEALRVAGLPVSTAGVVFANQVLDQVQPLLEPVRNRPAEH
;
A
#
# COMPACT_ATOMS: atom_id res chain seq x y z
N THR A 1 14.83 9.79 2.41
CA THR A 1 13.69 8.94 2.01
C THR A 1 14.24 7.80 1.17
N SER A 2 13.84 6.55 1.42
CA SER A 2 14.49 5.35 0.85
C SER A 2 14.08 5.01 -0.59
N PHE A 3 13.21 5.81 -1.21
CA PHE A 3 12.78 5.65 -2.59
C PHE A 3 12.99 6.98 -3.33
N GLY A 4 13.64 6.93 -4.48
CA GLY A 4 13.84 8.12 -5.32
C GLY A 4 12.50 8.63 -5.86
N PRO A 5 12.35 9.95 -6.07
CA PRO A 5 11.09 10.55 -6.55
C PRO A 5 10.66 10.04 -7.93
N SER A 6 11.58 9.47 -8.72
CA SER A 6 11.29 8.82 -10.00
C SER A 6 10.53 7.49 -9.89
N ASN A 7 10.37 6.94 -8.68
CA ASN A 7 9.76 5.61 -8.46
C ASN A 7 8.57 5.67 -7.49
N THR A 8 7.90 6.82 -7.38
CA THR A 8 6.71 7.01 -6.53
C THR A 8 5.63 7.74 -7.31
N LEU A 9 4.38 7.29 -7.19
CA LEU A 9 3.20 7.95 -7.77
C LEU A 9 2.30 8.44 -6.64
N ILE A 10 1.65 9.59 -6.82
CA ILE A 10 0.69 10.15 -5.86
C ILE A 10 -0.71 9.93 -6.42
N VAL A 11 -1.54 9.21 -5.66
CA VAL A 11 -2.96 8.98 -5.99
C VAL A 11 -3.85 9.64 -4.95
N HIS A 12 -4.99 10.15 -5.40
CA HIS A 12 -6.01 10.65 -4.51
C HIS A 12 -6.99 9.54 -4.15
N VAL A 13 -7.24 9.40 -2.85
CA VAL A 13 -8.17 8.43 -2.27
C VAL A 13 -9.16 9.20 -1.40
N SER A 14 -10.41 8.77 -1.36
CA SER A 14 -11.42 9.34 -0.47
C SER A 14 -11.06 9.08 1.00
N ARG A 15 -11.63 9.86 1.93
CA ARG A 15 -11.47 9.62 3.36
C ARG A 15 -11.90 8.21 3.76
N ASP A 16 -13.10 7.81 3.33
CA ASP A 16 -13.62 6.47 3.60
C ASP A 16 -12.76 5.37 2.95
N GLY A 17 -12.07 5.66 1.85
CA GLY A 17 -11.11 4.75 1.23
C GLY A 17 -9.86 4.55 2.09
N ILE A 18 -9.35 5.63 2.69
CA ILE A 18 -8.24 5.56 3.66
C ILE A 18 -8.65 4.77 4.91
N GLU A 19 -9.88 4.94 5.39
CA GLU A 19 -10.41 4.19 6.54
C GLU A 19 -10.45 2.68 6.24
N ARG A 20 -11.02 2.27 5.10
CA ARG A 20 -11.01 0.87 4.66
C ARG A 20 -9.61 0.30 4.49
N LEU A 21 -8.68 1.10 3.94
CA LEU A 21 -7.28 0.69 3.83
C LEU A 21 -6.65 0.49 5.22
N SER A 22 -6.91 1.38 6.17
CA SER A 22 -6.44 1.24 7.55
C SER A 22 -6.98 -0.02 8.22
N GLU A 23 -8.26 -0.34 8.02
CA GLU A 23 -8.87 -1.57 8.52
C GLU A 23 -8.23 -2.82 7.90
N LEU A 24 -7.96 -2.80 6.59
CA LEU A 24 -7.23 -3.86 5.91
C LEU A 24 -5.84 -4.05 6.53
N LEU A 25 -5.05 -2.98 6.68
CA LEU A 25 -3.72 -3.05 7.30
C LEU A 25 -3.79 -3.62 8.73
N TRP A 26 -4.79 -3.20 9.50
CA TRP A 26 -5.00 -3.71 10.85
C TRP A 26 -5.33 -5.21 10.87
N SER A 27 -6.11 -5.70 9.90
CA SER A 27 -6.45 -7.12 9.77
C SER A 27 -5.24 -8.02 9.49
N PHE A 28 -4.16 -7.46 8.93
CA PHE A 28 -2.91 -8.19 8.74
C PHE A 28 -2.09 -8.31 10.01
N LEU A 29 -2.35 -7.56 11.08
CA LEU A 29 -1.56 -7.63 12.30
C LEU A 29 -2.07 -8.75 13.21
N THR A 30 -1.20 -9.72 13.53
CA THR A 30 -1.49 -10.68 14.58
C THR A 30 -1.36 -9.99 15.94
N ALA A 31 -2.45 -9.98 16.69
CA ALA A 31 -2.45 -9.52 18.07
C ALA A 31 -1.93 -10.60 19.02
N ASP A 32 -1.32 -10.18 20.14
CA ASP A 32 -1.03 -11.04 21.28
C ASP A 32 -2.26 -11.25 22.18
N ASP A 33 -2.06 -11.90 23.33
CA ASP A 33 -3.12 -12.20 24.29
C ASP A 33 -3.75 -10.94 24.92
N GLU A 34 -3.10 -9.77 24.79
CA GLU A 34 -3.60 -8.47 25.25
C GLU A 34 -4.22 -7.63 24.13
N ALA A 35 -4.46 -8.24 22.96
CA ALA A 35 -4.96 -7.59 21.75
C ALA A 35 -4.01 -6.52 21.17
N VAL A 36 -2.71 -6.59 21.46
CA VAL A 36 -1.68 -5.67 20.95
C VAL A 36 -0.96 -6.28 19.75
N PRO A 37 -0.71 -5.53 18.65
CA PRO A 37 0.09 -6.05 17.53
C PRO A 37 1.46 -6.57 17.96
N ARG A 38 1.72 -7.85 17.67
CA ARG A 38 2.94 -8.51 18.13
C ARG A 38 4.16 -8.09 17.30
N ARG A 39 5.05 -7.29 17.87
CA ARG A 39 6.34 -6.91 17.28
C ARG A 39 7.30 -8.11 17.26
N ILE A 40 7.90 -8.39 16.10
CA ILE A 40 8.82 -9.53 15.91
C ILE A 40 10.25 -9.12 15.54
N GLY A 41 10.52 -7.82 15.34
CA GLY A 41 11.88 -7.36 15.06
C GLY A 41 11.99 -5.89 14.66
N THR A 42 13.22 -5.47 14.37
CA THR A 42 13.52 -4.15 13.79
C THR A 42 13.39 -4.23 12.27
N GLY A 43 12.79 -3.22 11.67
CA GLY A 43 12.61 -3.12 10.22
C GLY A 43 13.86 -2.62 9.49
N PRO A 44 13.85 -2.59 8.15
CA PRO A 44 15.01 -2.27 7.33
C PRO A 44 15.34 -0.77 7.26
N TYR A 45 14.45 0.10 7.76
CA TYR A 45 14.62 1.56 7.77
C TYR A 45 14.77 2.10 9.20
N PRO A 46 15.41 3.26 9.39
CA PRO A 46 15.46 3.93 10.69
C PRO A 46 14.06 4.02 11.31
N GLU A 47 13.97 3.67 12.59
CA GLU A 47 12.72 3.70 13.38
C GLU A 47 11.60 2.76 12.89
N SER A 48 11.85 1.89 11.90
CA SER A 48 10.87 0.89 11.44
C SER A 48 10.92 -0.40 12.28
N ALA A 49 9.81 -1.15 12.29
CA ALA A 49 9.65 -2.41 13.00
C ALA A 49 8.91 -3.44 12.16
N PHE A 50 9.21 -4.72 12.39
CA PHE A 50 8.43 -5.85 11.86
C PHE A 50 7.40 -6.31 12.89
N TYR A 51 6.19 -6.60 12.41
CA TYR A 51 5.10 -7.18 13.18
C TYR A 51 4.69 -8.54 12.60
N ALA A 52 4.19 -9.43 13.46
CA ALA A 52 3.65 -10.70 13.03
C ALA A 52 2.41 -10.48 12.14
N SER A 53 2.40 -11.12 10.97
CA SER A 53 1.29 -11.04 10.03
C SER A 53 0.31 -12.19 10.22
N ALA A 54 -0.99 -11.90 10.18
CA ALA A 54 -2.06 -12.90 10.03
C ALA A 54 -2.25 -13.35 8.57
N GLY A 55 -1.62 -12.64 7.62
CA GLY A 55 -1.66 -12.97 6.20
C GLY A 55 -0.64 -14.05 5.81
N SER A 56 -0.96 -14.77 4.73
CA SER A 56 -0.06 -15.75 4.10
C SER A 56 0.64 -15.15 2.88
N TYR A 57 1.84 -15.62 2.56
CA TYR A 57 2.56 -15.28 1.34
C TYR A 57 2.67 -16.52 0.45
N ASP A 58 2.06 -16.47 -0.73
CA ASP A 58 2.12 -17.53 -1.73
C ASP A 58 2.10 -16.94 -3.15
N LEU A 59 2.11 -17.78 -4.18
CA LEU A 59 2.14 -17.34 -5.58
C LEU A 59 0.89 -16.57 -6.02
N SER A 60 -0.23 -16.72 -5.32
CA SER A 60 -1.45 -15.91 -5.49
C SER A 60 -1.54 -14.71 -4.54
N HIS A 61 -0.71 -14.65 -3.51
CA HIS A 61 -0.64 -13.58 -2.51
C HIS A 61 0.79 -13.00 -2.44
N THR A 62 1.25 -12.48 -3.57
CA THR A 62 2.52 -11.74 -3.65
C THR A 62 2.36 -10.32 -3.10
N CYS A 63 3.47 -9.62 -2.88
CA CYS A 63 3.44 -8.19 -2.52
C CYS A 63 2.71 -7.34 -3.57
N ASN A 64 2.76 -7.72 -4.85
CA ASN A 64 2.11 -6.99 -5.94
C ASN A 64 0.59 -7.21 -5.93
N THR A 65 0.16 -8.46 -5.77
CA THR A 65 -1.27 -8.80 -5.67
C THR A 65 -1.91 -8.20 -4.42
N TRP A 66 -1.19 -8.23 -3.28
CA TRP A 66 -1.59 -7.56 -2.05
C TRP A 66 -1.73 -6.03 -2.24
N THR A 67 -0.78 -5.41 -2.93
CA THR A 67 -0.84 -3.96 -3.22
C THR A 67 -2.06 -3.63 -4.10
N ALA A 68 -2.33 -4.44 -5.13
CA ALA A 68 -3.51 -4.27 -5.98
C ALA A 68 -4.82 -4.41 -5.19
N GLU A 69 -4.88 -5.37 -4.25
CA GLU A 69 -6.02 -5.53 -3.36
C GLU A 69 -6.21 -4.33 -2.43
N ALA A 70 -5.13 -3.86 -1.81
CA ALA A 70 -5.15 -2.70 -0.93
C ALA A 70 -5.66 -1.43 -1.65
N LEU A 71 -5.20 -1.19 -2.89
CA LEU A 71 -5.68 -0.10 -3.73
C LEU A 71 -7.17 -0.26 -4.08
N ARG A 72 -7.61 -1.47 -4.39
CA ARG A 72 -9.03 -1.77 -4.65
C ARG A 72 -9.91 -1.56 -3.42
N VAL A 73 -9.46 -1.99 -2.24
CA VAL A 73 -10.14 -1.77 -0.95
C VAL A 73 -10.23 -0.28 -0.61
N ALA A 74 -9.20 0.49 -0.98
CA ALA A 74 -9.20 1.95 -0.88
C ALA A 74 -10.17 2.63 -1.88
N GLY A 75 -10.83 1.87 -2.76
CA GLY A 75 -11.83 2.37 -3.71
C GLY A 75 -11.26 2.75 -5.07
N LEU A 76 -10.00 2.42 -5.37
CA LEU A 76 -9.42 2.65 -6.70
C LEU A 76 -9.85 1.53 -7.66
N PRO A 77 -10.05 1.82 -8.95
CA PRO A 77 -10.48 0.84 -9.95
C PRO A 77 -9.32 -0.08 -10.40
N VAL A 78 -8.73 -0.82 -9.46
CA VAL A 78 -7.61 -1.73 -9.69
C VAL A 78 -8.10 -3.18 -9.66
N SER A 79 -7.69 -3.97 -10.65
CA SER A 79 -7.90 -5.42 -10.69
C SER A 79 -6.73 -6.15 -10.03
N THR A 80 -7.03 -7.18 -9.24
CA THR A 80 -6.05 -8.12 -8.68
C THR A 80 -5.71 -9.27 -9.63
N ALA A 81 -6.57 -9.54 -10.61
CA ALA A 81 -6.42 -10.68 -11.50
C ALA A 81 -5.18 -10.53 -12.39
N GLY A 82 -4.30 -11.53 -12.39
CA GLY A 82 -3.11 -11.56 -13.22
C GLY A 82 -1.98 -10.62 -12.78
N VAL A 83 -2.06 -10.01 -11.60
CA VAL A 83 -0.98 -9.18 -11.04
C VAL A 83 0.10 -10.08 -10.45
N VAL A 84 1.27 -10.08 -11.09
CA VAL A 84 2.48 -10.80 -10.71
C VAL A 84 3.65 -9.83 -10.53
N PHE A 85 3.74 -8.80 -11.39
CA PHE A 85 4.80 -7.80 -11.41
C PHE A 85 4.30 -6.43 -10.95
N ALA A 86 5.21 -5.62 -10.39
CA ALA A 86 4.88 -4.29 -9.88
C ALA A 86 4.38 -3.33 -10.99
N ASN A 87 4.92 -3.42 -12.21
CA ASN A 87 4.50 -2.55 -13.31
C ASN A 87 3.03 -2.76 -13.68
N GLN A 88 2.48 -3.96 -13.50
CA GLN A 88 1.06 -4.22 -13.76
C GLN A 88 0.13 -3.47 -12.79
N VAL A 89 0.61 -3.17 -11.58
CA VAL A 89 -0.12 -2.30 -10.64
C VAL A 89 0.05 -0.84 -11.06
N LEU A 90 1.28 -0.42 -11.36
CA LEU A 90 1.59 0.95 -11.75
C LEU A 90 0.83 1.36 -13.03
N ASP A 91 0.76 0.50 -14.04
CA ASP A 91 0.05 0.73 -15.30
C ASP A 91 -1.46 0.97 -15.08
N GLN A 92 -2.07 0.32 -14.07
CA GLN A 92 -3.47 0.53 -13.71
C GLN A 92 -3.70 1.83 -12.95
N VAL A 93 -2.69 2.28 -12.20
CA VAL A 93 -2.76 3.49 -11.36
C VAL A 93 -2.41 4.75 -12.14
N GLN A 94 -1.53 4.66 -13.14
CA GLN A 94 -1.05 5.79 -13.92
C GLN A 94 -2.17 6.64 -14.55
N PRO A 95 -3.27 6.08 -15.08
CA PRO A 95 -4.40 6.86 -15.60
C PRO A 95 -5.16 7.65 -14.52
N LEU A 96 -4.97 7.34 -13.23
CA LEU A 96 -5.64 7.97 -12.10
C LEU A 96 -4.84 9.15 -11.52
N LEU A 97 -3.63 9.38 -12.04
CA LEU A 97 -2.81 10.50 -11.62
C LEU A 97 -3.40 11.78 -12.21
N GLU A 98 -3.76 12.71 -11.33
CA GLU A 98 -4.03 14.07 -11.79
C GLU A 98 -2.79 14.61 -12.50
N PRO A 99 -2.92 15.27 -13.67
CA PRO A 99 -1.82 16.03 -14.23
C PRO A 99 -1.30 16.97 -13.16
N VAL A 100 0.02 17.01 -12.95
CA VAL A 100 0.63 17.99 -12.04
C VAL A 100 0.19 19.38 -12.53
N ARG A 101 -0.82 19.95 -11.87
CA ARG A 101 -1.24 21.32 -12.14
C ARG A 101 -0.07 22.19 -11.68
N ASN A 102 0.63 22.78 -12.64
CA ASN A 102 1.69 23.76 -12.39
C ASN A 102 1.19 24.75 -11.32
N ARG A 103 1.72 24.62 -10.10
CA ARG A 103 1.63 25.69 -9.12
C ARG A 103 2.57 26.78 -9.62
N PRO A 104 2.10 28.00 -9.94
CA PRO A 104 3.01 29.07 -10.31
C PRO A 104 4.02 29.26 -9.17
N ALA A 105 5.28 29.45 -9.54
CA ALA A 105 6.32 29.79 -8.58
C ALA A 105 5.88 31.08 -7.85
N GLU A 106 5.75 31.00 -6.53
CA GLU A 106 5.61 32.19 -5.71
C GLU A 106 6.94 32.96 -5.80
N HIS A 107 6.84 34.18 -6.32
CA HIS A 107 7.94 35.16 -6.43
C HIS A 107 8.12 35.90 -5.11
#